data_AF-A0A9D6TG48-F1
#
_entry.id   AF-A0A9D6TG48-F1
#
_cell.length_a   1.000
_cell.length_b   1.000
_cell.length_c   1.000
_cell.angle_alpha   90.00
_cell.angle_beta   90.00
_cell.angle_gamma   90.00
#
_symmetry.space_group_name_H-M   'P 1'
#
loop_
_entity.id
_entity.type
_entity.pdbx_description
1 polymer ?
#
loop_
_entity_poly.entity_id
_entity_poly.type
_entity_poly.pdbx_seq_one_letter_code
_entity_poly.pdbx_strand_id
1 'polypeptide(L)'
;MEALLGKKEEALRCARRAVELVPESLDAIDAGRYRAILAFVEAWTGEKDAAIAAYAGLLRRPYGSWDAGPNAASSTTIHVMKHDPRYAPLRGDPRFEALLNDPKNNAPLF
;
A
#
# COMPACT_ATOMS: atom_id res chain seq x y z
N MET A 1 -5.34 5.65 -14.34
CA MET A 1 -5.11 6.74 -13.35
C MET A 1 -6.38 7.59 -13.25
N GLU A 2 -7.37 7.18 -12.46
CA GLU A 2 -8.58 8.01 -12.24
C GLU A 2 -8.53 8.82 -10.93
N ALA A 3 -7.66 8.44 -9.98
CA ALA A 3 -7.45 9.18 -8.72
C ALA A 3 -6.84 10.59 -8.93
N LEU A 4 -6.18 10.84 -10.06
CA LEU A 4 -5.61 12.15 -10.43
C LEU A 4 -6.59 13.04 -11.22
N LEU A 5 -7.78 12.54 -11.56
CA LEU A 5 -8.75 13.20 -12.46
C LEU A 5 -10.00 13.75 -11.73
N GLY A 6 -9.98 13.84 -10.41
CA GLY A 6 -11.12 14.35 -9.62
C GLY A 6 -12.28 13.35 -9.46
N LYS A 7 -12.07 12.07 -9.79
CA LYS A 7 -13.04 10.97 -9.59
C LYS A 7 -12.67 10.12 -8.37
N LYS A 8 -12.66 10.75 -7.19
CA LYS A 8 -12.24 10.13 -5.92
C LYS A 8 -13.08 8.88 -5.60
N GLU A 9 -14.39 8.97 -5.74
CA GLU A 9 -15.35 7.94 -5.33
C GLU A 9 -15.25 6.68 -6.20
N GLU A 10 -15.10 6.86 -7.51
CA GLU A 10 -14.99 5.78 -8.49
C GLU A 10 -13.69 5.00 -8.34
N ALA A 11 -12.57 5.71 -8.11
CA ALA A 11 -11.29 5.08 -7.85
C ALA A 11 -11.34 4.21 -6.58
N LEU A 12 -11.98 4.70 -5.51
CA LEU A 12 -12.16 3.95 -4.28
C LEU A 12 -13.09 2.73 -4.48
N ARG A 13 -14.19 2.88 -5.24
CA ARG A 13 -15.10 1.77 -5.56
C ARG A 13 -14.38 0.66 -6.33
N CYS A 14 -13.63 1.01 -7.37
CA CYS A 14 -12.88 0.04 -8.17
C CYS A 14 -11.80 -0.66 -7.34
N ALA A 15 -11.07 0.08 -6.50
CA ALA A 15 -10.02 -0.50 -5.66
C ALA A 15 -10.59 -1.44 -4.58
N ARG A 16 -11.70 -1.08 -3.93
CA ARG A 16 -12.38 -1.97 -2.98
C ARG A 16 -12.86 -3.25 -3.64
N ARG A 17 -13.47 -3.13 -4.83
CA ARG A 17 -13.94 -4.30 -5.57
C ARG A 17 -12.80 -5.25 -5.96
N ALA A 18 -11.62 -4.72 -6.30
CA ALA A 18 -10.46 -5.55 -6.61
C ALA A 18 -10.01 -6.40 -5.40
N VAL A 19 -10.05 -5.84 -4.19
CA VAL A 19 -9.73 -6.58 -2.95
C VAL A 19 -10.77 -7.67 -2.65
N GLU A 20 -12.05 -7.42 -2.90
CA GLU A 20 -13.11 -8.43 -2.69
C GLU A 20 -13.03 -9.62 -3.65
N LEU A 21 -12.50 -9.43 -4.85
CA LEU A 21 -12.44 -10.47 -5.89
C LEU A 21 -11.33 -11.50 -5.66
N VAL A 22 -10.28 -11.14 -4.92
CA VAL A 22 -9.15 -12.03 -4.58
C VAL A 22 -9.04 -12.12 -3.06
N PRO A 23 -9.83 -12.99 -2.40
CA PRO A 23 -9.70 -13.18 -0.97
C PRO A 23 -8.31 -13.71 -0.60
N GLU A 24 -7.75 -13.27 0.53
CA GLU A 24 -6.42 -13.70 1.01
C GLU A 24 -6.28 -15.23 1.10
N SER A 25 -7.39 -15.95 1.31
CA SER A 25 -7.43 -17.42 1.36
C SER A 25 -7.20 -18.10 0.01
N LEU A 26 -7.35 -17.38 -1.10
CA LEU A 26 -7.18 -17.91 -2.46
C LEU A 26 -5.77 -17.62 -2.99
N ASP A 27 -5.28 -16.40 -2.80
CA ASP A 27 -3.93 -16.00 -3.17
C ASP A 27 -3.44 -14.86 -2.27
N ALA A 28 -2.63 -15.21 -1.27
CA ALA A 28 -2.10 -14.23 -0.32
C ALA A 28 -1.12 -13.23 -0.96
N ILE A 29 -0.46 -13.61 -2.08
CA ILE A 29 0.51 -12.76 -2.78
C ILE A 29 -0.23 -11.69 -3.57
N ASP A 30 -1.21 -12.09 -4.38
CA ASP A 30 -2.02 -11.14 -5.18
C ASP A 30 -2.99 -10.33 -4.30
N ALA A 31 -3.55 -10.92 -3.24
CA ALA A 31 -4.38 -10.19 -2.28
C ALA A 31 -3.62 -9.03 -1.62
N GLY A 32 -2.35 -9.25 -1.23
CA GLY A 32 -1.51 -8.19 -0.70
C GLY A 32 -1.23 -7.08 -1.72
N ARG A 33 -1.06 -7.44 -3.00
CA ARG A 33 -0.88 -6.48 -4.10
C ARG A 33 -2.10 -5.59 -4.26
N TYR A 34 -3.30 -6.17 -4.34
CA TYR A 34 -4.55 -5.40 -4.43
C TYR A 34 -4.79 -4.54 -3.19
N ARG A 35 -4.43 -5.01 -2.00
CA ARG A 35 -4.52 -4.20 -0.78
C ARG A 35 -3.60 -2.98 -0.83
N ALA A 36 -2.38 -3.13 -1.37
CA ALA A 36 -1.45 -2.02 -1.56
C ALA A 36 -1.99 -0.99 -2.58
N ILE A 37 -2.67 -1.45 -3.63
CA ILE A 37 -3.41 -0.61 -4.60
C ILE A 37 -4.49 0.20 -3.92
N LEU A 38 -5.31 -0.44 -3.10
CA LEU A 38 -6.34 0.27 -2.34
C LEU A 38 -5.72 1.30 -1.39
N ALA A 39 -4.66 0.95 -0.66
CA ALA A 39 -3.98 1.86 0.27
C ALA A 39 -3.42 3.11 -0.43
N PHE A 40 -2.90 2.95 -1.66
CA PHE A 40 -2.45 4.07 -2.47
C PHE A 40 -3.60 5.00 -2.82
N VAL A 41 -4.74 4.46 -3.29
CA VAL A 41 -5.91 5.26 -3.61
C VAL A 41 -6.45 5.96 -2.36
N GLU A 42 -6.53 5.26 -1.22
CA GLU A 42 -6.93 5.81 0.07
C GLU A 42 -6.05 7.01 0.47
N ALA A 43 -4.72 6.88 0.35
CA ALA A 43 -3.79 7.96 0.66
C ALA A 43 -4.00 9.21 -0.21
N TRP A 44 -4.15 9.04 -1.53
CA TRP A 44 -4.32 10.14 -2.48
C TRP A 44 -5.71 10.76 -2.45
N THR A 45 -6.71 10.03 -1.96
CA THR A 45 -8.08 10.53 -1.80
C THR A 45 -8.36 11.13 -0.42
N GLY A 46 -7.39 11.08 0.50
CA GLY A 46 -7.49 11.67 1.83
C GLY A 46 -7.94 10.71 2.94
N GLU A 47 -8.21 9.45 2.62
CA GLU A 47 -8.52 8.37 3.59
C GLU A 47 -7.22 7.85 4.25
N LYS A 48 -6.41 8.76 4.80
CA LYS A 48 -5.05 8.49 5.26
C LYS A 48 -5.01 7.42 6.36
N ASP A 49 -6.01 7.40 7.25
CA ASP A 49 -6.13 6.44 8.34
C ASP A 49 -6.19 5.00 7.82
N ALA A 50 -7.06 4.76 6.83
CA ALA A 50 -7.22 3.45 6.20
C ALA A 50 -5.95 3.03 5.43
N ALA A 51 -5.32 3.97 4.73
CA ALA A 51 -4.07 3.74 4.01
C ALA A 51 -2.92 3.34 4.94
N ILE A 52 -2.73 4.09 6.05
CA ILE A 52 -1.65 3.84 7.01
C ILE A 52 -1.84 2.47 7.68
N ALA A 53 -3.06 2.13 8.09
CA ALA A 53 -3.37 0.81 8.65
C ALA A 53 -3.08 -0.32 7.66
N ALA A 54 -3.38 -0.12 6.37
CA ALA A 54 -3.04 -1.05 5.31
C ALA A 54 -1.54 -1.33 5.22
N TYR A 55 -0.76 -0.26 5.09
CA TYR A 55 0.69 -0.35 4.90
C TYR A 55 1.37 -0.95 6.13
N ALA A 56 0.90 -0.64 7.34
CA ALA A 56 1.36 -1.30 8.56
C ALA A 56 1.15 -2.82 8.52
N GLY A 57 -0.01 -3.28 8.03
CA GLY A 57 -0.31 -4.70 7.88
C GLY A 57 0.51 -5.40 6.77
N LEU A 58 0.84 -4.67 5.71
CA LEU A 58 1.64 -5.15 4.57
C LEU A 58 3.14 -5.20 4.88
N LEU A 59 3.67 -4.29 5.71
CA LEU A 59 5.08 -4.30 6.14
C LEU A 59 5.47 -5.59 6.90
N ARG A 60 4.48 -6.29 7.47
CA ARG A 60 4.68 -7.48 8.30
C ARG A 60 4.54 -8.79 7.54
N ARG A 61 4.26 -8.74 6.23
CA ARG A 61 3.96 -9.91 5.41
C ARG A 61 4.63 -9.76 4.04
N PRO A 62 5.32 -10.79 3.52
CA PRO A 62 5.74 -10.78 2.13
C PRO A 62 4.50 -10.79 1.23
N TYR A 63 4.46 -9.93 0.23
CA TYR A 63 3.39 -9.89 -0.77
C TYR A 63 3.95 -9.46 -2.13
N GLY A 64 3.21 -9.77 -3.21
CA GLY A 64 3.63 -9.52 -4.59
C GLY A 64 3.83 -8.03 -4.85
N SER A 65 4.86 -7.67 -5.62
CA SER A 65 5.05 -6.24 -5.90
C SER A 65 3.94 -5.68 -6.76
N TRP A 66 3.78 -4.36 -6.65
CA TRP A 66 2.92 -3.58 -7.53
C TRP A 66 3.27 -3.78 -9.01
N ASP A 67 4.57 -3.91 -9.30
CA ASP A 67 5.13 -4.01 -10.63
C ASP A 67 5.06 -5.44 -11.15
N ALA A 68 4.52 -5.63 -12.34
CA ALA A 68 4.53 -6.91 -13.03
C ALA A 68 5.91 -7.11 -13.65
N GLY A 69 6.80 -7.81 -12.95
CA GLY A 69 8.12 -8.13 -13.47
C GLY A 69 8.92 -9.06 -12.54
N PRO A 70 9.93 -9.76 -13.06
CA PRO A 70 10.72 -10.72 -12.28
C PRO A 70 11.56 -10.06 -11.15
N ASN A 71 11.71 -8.73 -11.17
CA ASN A 71 12.42 -7.94 -10.16
C ASN A 71 11.46 -7.13 -9.26
N ALA A 72 10.23 -7.61 -9.15
CA ALA A 72 9.17 -7.14 -8.27
C ALA A 72 9.57 -7.23 -6.79
N ALA A 73 10.49 -6.38 -6.32
CA ALA A 73 10.73 -6.21 -4.89
C ALA A 73 9.45 -5.65 -4.25
N SER A 74 9.02 -6.21 -3.11
CA SER A 74 7.81 -5.77 -2.41
C SER A 74 7.80 -4.25 -2.29
N SER A 75 6.79 -3.61 -2.90
CA SER A 75 6.77 -2.16 -3.06
C SER A 75 6.58 -1.40 -1.75
N THR A 76 6.36 -2.10 -0.63
CA THR A 76 6.21 -1.55 0.72
C THR A 76 7.37 -1.99 1.60
N THR A 77 8.61 -1.70 1.21
CA THR A 77 9.73 -1.66 2.15
C THR A 77 9.88 -0.23 2.69
N ILE A 78 10.46 -0.08 3.88
CA ILE A 78 10.67 1.25 4.47
C ILE A 78 11.53 2.14 3.56
N HIS A 79 12.52 1.56 2.89
CA HIS A 79 13.33 2.29 1.91
C HIS A 79 12.46 2.85 0.76
N VAL A 80 11.62 2.02 0.15
CA VAL A 80 10.72 2.46 -0.92
C VAL A 80 9.73 3.51 -0.41
N MET A 81 9.12 3.30 0.76
CA MET A 81 8.15 4.24 1.34
C MET A 81 8.73 5.63 1.63
N LYS A 82 10.02 5.70 1.96
CA LYS A 82 10.73 6.99 2.16
C LYS A 82 10.90 7.75 0.85
N HIS A 83 11.28 7.08 -0.24
CA HIS A 83 11.73 7.74 -1.46
C HIS A 83 10.66 7.83 -2.55
N ASP A 84 9.76 6.86 -2.64
CA ASP A 84 8.81 6.74 -3.73
C ASP A 84 7.66 7.78 -3.64
N PRO A 85 7.36 8.53 -4.73
CA PRO A 85 6.28 9.50 -4.75
C PRO A 85 4.88 8.94 -4.45
N ARG A 86 4.65 7.64 -4.57
CA ARG A 86 3.37 6.99 -4.26
C ARG A 86 2.91 7.28 -2.82
N TYR A 87 3.85 7.47 -1.90
CA TYR A 87 3.60 7.74 -0.49
C TYR A 87 3.58 9.23 -0.14
N ALA A 88 3.76 10.13 -1.12
CA ALA A 88 3.84 11.56 -0.88
C ALA A 88 2.67 12.13 -0.05
N PRO A 89 1.40 11.71 -0.22
CA PRO A 89 0.29 12.22 0.59
C PRO A 89 0.36 11.87 2.08
N LEU A 90 1.12 10.84 2.45
CA LEU A 90 1.25 10.36 3.84
C LEU A 90 2.44 10.99 4.58
N ARG A 91 3.38 11.61 3.85
CA ARG A 91 4.54 12.28 4.45
C ARG A 91 4.10 13.42 5.36
N GLY A 92 4.70 13.50 6.55
CA GLY A 92 4.32 14.45 7.58
C GLY A 92 3.12 14.03 8.45
N ASP A 93 2.45 12.91 8.16
CA ASP A 93 1.52 12.30 9.13
C ASP A 93 2.32 11.59 10.23
N PRO A 94 2.16 11.96 11.52
CA PRO A 94 2.95 11.38 12.60
C PRO A 94 2.87 9.85 12.69
N ARG A 95 1.75 9.24 12.27
CA ARG A 95 1.56 7.79 12.30
C ARG A 95 2.34 7.11 11.18
N PHE A 96 2.42 7.75 10.01
CA PHE A 96 3.23 7.28 8.90
C PHE A 96 4.72 7.39 9.24
N GLU A 97 5.15 8.53 9.80
CA GLU A 97 6.54 8.71 10.24
C GLU A 97 6.93 7.71 11.34
N ALA A 98 6.01 7.36 12.25
CA ALA A 98 6.24 6.31 13.23
C ALA A 98 6.49 4.94 12.57
N LEU A 99 5.72 4.58 11.53
CA LEU A 99 5.95 3.33 10.78
C LEU A 99 7.32 3.30 10.10
N LEU A 100 7.75 4.43 9.51
CA LEU A 100 9.04 4.57 8.82
C LEU A 100 10.25 4.47 9.76
N ASN A 101 10.05 4.80 11.03
CA ASN A 101 11.09 4.86 12.04
C ASN A 101 11.07 3.67 13.01
N ASP A 102 10.07 2.79 12.96
CA ASP A 102 10.05 1.56 13.75
C ASP A 102 11.15 0.60 13.25
N PRO A 103 12.16 0.27 14.09
CA PRO A 103 13.22 -0.66 13.71
C PRO A 103 12.70 -2.04 13.27
N LYS A 104 11.55 -2.47 13.79
CA LYS A 104 10.93 -3.76 13.44
C LYS A 104 10.53 -3.84 11.97
N ASN A 105 10.22 -2.70 11.35
CA ASN A 105 9.84 -2.64 9.93
C ASN A 105 11.05 -2.50 8.99
N ASN A 106 12.25 -2.23 9.54
CA ASN A 106 13.52 -2.22 8.82
C ASN A 106 14.31 -3.53 8.95
N ALA A 107 13.81 -4.47 9.76
CA ALA A 107 14.42 -5.78 9.87
C ALA A 107 14.28 -6.56 8.56
N PRO A 108 15.29 -7.36 8.16
CA PRO A 108 15.14 -8.31 7.06
C PRO A 108 13.91 -9.17 7.30
N LEU A 109 13.05 -9.28 6.28
CA LEU A 109 12.06 -10.33 6.23
C LEU A 109 12.83 -11.61 5.89
N PHE A 110 13.31 -12.27 6.95
CA PHE A 110 14.09 -13.51 6.97
C PHE A 110 15.53 -13.40 6.42
#